data_AF-A0A9C9H185-F1
#
_entry.id   AF-A0A9C9H185-F1
#
_cell.length_a   1.000
_cell.length_b   1.000
_cell.length_c   1.000
_cell.angle_alpha   90.00
_cell.angle_beta   90.00
_cell.angle_gamma   90.00
#
_symmetry.space_group_name_H-M   'P 1'
#
loop_
_entity.id
_entity.type
_entity.pdbx_description
1 polymer ?
#
loop_
_entity_poly.entity_id
_entity_poly.type
_entity_poly.pdbx_seq_one_letter_code
_entity_poly.pdbx_strand_id
1 'polypeptide(L)'
;MVELPAIPESACLDSCVATPVDDYELLDFGQGRKLERWGSYVIETRDPLATGEPAVKGWQADWIYVDEVGHTGQWEPTRSGLPREWSTVVAGVT
;
A
#
# COMPACT_ATOMS: atom_id res chain seq x y z
N MET A 1 27.05 13.37 -26.21
CA MET A 1 27.45 12.33 -25.24
C MET A 1 27.03 12.87 -23.88
N VAL A 2 26.00 12.28 -23.26
CA VAL A 2 25.51 12.71 -21.95
C VAL A 2 26.22 11.83 -20.92
N GLU A 3 27.07 12.43 -20.09
CA GLU A 3 27.62 11.73 -18.94
C GLU A 3 26.55 11.64 -17.87
N LEU A 4 26.22 10.42 -17.46
CA LEU A 4 25.37 10.18 -16.31
C LEU A 4 26.21 10.38 -15.04
N PRO A 5 25.68 11.04 -13.99
CA PRO A 5 26.42 11.20 -12.75
C PRO A 5 26.72 9.83 -12.14
N ALA A 6 28.00 9.54 -11.96
CA ALA A 6 28.46 8.34 -11.26
C ALA A 6 28.30 8.55 -9.75
N ILE A 7 27.41 7.78 -9.10
CA ILE A 7 27.34 7.75 -7.64
C ILE A 7 28.55 6.97 -7.12
N PRO A 8 29.38 7.54 -6.23
CA PRO A 8 30.54 6.83 -5.69
C PRO A 8 30.09 5.67 -4.79
N GLU A 9 30.82 4.55 -4.81
CA GLU A 9 30.55 3.37 -3.96
C GLU A 9 30.54 3.70 -2.45
N SER A 10 31.22 4.79 -2.05
CA SER A 10 31.25 5.28 -0.67
C SER A 10 30.03 6.13 -0.29
N ALA A 11 29.09 6.37 -1.20
CA ALA A 11 27.87 7.11 -0.89
C ALA A 11 27.00 6.25 0.04
N CYS A 12 26.91 6.65 1.30
CA CYS A 12 25.92 6.11 2.22
C CYS A 12 24.59 6.82 1.92
N LEU A 13 23.56 6.05 1.56
CA LEU A 13 22.21 6.56 1.42
C LEU A 13 21.51 6.40 2.76
N ASP A 14 21.01 7.49 3.31
CA ASP A 14 20.11 7.42 4.46
C ASP A 14 18.77 6.83 3.99
N SER A 15 18.26 5.87 4.74
CA SER A 15 16.90 5.35 4.57
C SER A 15 16.07 5.69 5.79
N CYS A 16 14.92 6.33 5.56
CA CYS A 16 13.91 6.54 6.58
C CYS A 16 12.80 5.52 6.36
N VAL A 17 12.58 4.66 7.35
CA VAL A 17 11.50 3.67 7.34
C VAL A 17 10.53 4.06 8.45
N ALA A 18 9.27 4.31 8.10
CA ALA A 18 8.22 4.68 9.05
C ALA A 18 7.20 3.53 9.18
N THR A 19 7.03 3.00 10.39
CA THR A 19 6.03 1.96 10.73
C THR A 19 5.69 1.99 12.24
N PRO A 20 4.45 1.62 12.64
CA PRO A 20 3.14 2.14 12.24
C PRO A 20 2.94 3.62 12.65
N VAL A 21 2.00 4.34 12.02
CA VAL A 21 1.66 5.74 12.38
C VAL A 21 0.16 5.88 12.56
N ASP A 22 -0.26 6.09 13.81
CA ASP A 22 -1.67 6.27 14.18
C ASP A 22 -2.57 5.16 13.58
N ASP A 23 -3.51 5.55 12.72
CA ASP A 23 -4.47 4.65 12.08
C ASP A 23 -3.93 3.99 10.80
N TYR A 24 -2.75 4.37 10.32
CA TYR A 24 -2.13 3.79 9.13
C TYR A 24 -1.05 2.75 9.46
N GLU A 25 -1.12 1.63 8.76
CA GLU A 25 -0.10 0.59 8.80
C GLU A 25 -0.04 -0.20 7.49
N LEU A 26 1.17 -0.38 6.94
CA LEU A 26 1.42 -1.36 5.89
C LEU A 26 1.58 -2.74 6.53
N LEU A 27 0.63 -3.63 6.28
CA LEU A 27 0.57 -4.96 6.91
C LEU A 27 1.39 -6.01 6.15
N ASP A 28 1.29 -6.02 4.82
CA ASP A 28 1.99 -6.96 3.93
C ASP A 28 2.04 -6.39 2.50
N PHE A 29 2.91 -6.93 1.65
CA PHE A 29 3.00 -6.55 0.24
C PHE A 29 3.61 -7.67 -0.61
N GLY A 30 3.25 -7.70 -1.89
CA GLY A 30 3.79 -8.66 -2.85
C GLY A 30 2.87 -8.84 -4.05
N GLN A 31 3.38 -9.49 -5.10
CA GLN A 31 2.68 -9.80 -6.35
C GLN A 31 1.99 -8.57 -6.98
N GLY A 32 2.61 -7.41 -6.87
CA GLY A 32 2.10 -6.15 -7.40
C GLY A 32 0.97 -5.53 -6.56
N ARG A 33 0.82 -5.94 -5.29
CA ARG A 33 -0.23 -5.51 -4.38
C ARG A 33 0.30 -5.22 -2.98
N LYS A 34 -0.48 -4.46 -2.21
CA LYS A 34 -0.22 -4.16 -0.80
C LYS A 34 -1.47 -4.29 0.04
N LEU A 35 -1.29 -4.70 1.29
CA LEU A 35 -2.30 -4.81 2.32
C LEU A 35 -2.08 -3.72 3.37
N GLU A 36 -3.07 -2.86 3.57
CA GLU A 36 -2.96 -1.68 4.41
C GLU A 36 -4.10 -1.62 5.41
N ARG A 37 -3.81 -1.21 6.65
CA ARG A 37 -4.81 -0.84 7.64
C ARG A 37 -5.00 0.67 7.62
N TRP A 38 -6.26 1.10 7.58
CA TRP A 38 -6.71 2.49 7.69
C TRP A 38 -7.80 2.57 8.75
N GLY A 39 -7.38 2.85 9.98
CA GLY A 39 -8.24 2.83 11.17
C GLY A 39 -8.70 1.40 11.47
N SER A 40 -10.01 1.19 11.42
CA SER A 40 -10.65 -0.11 11.66
C SER A 40 -10.79 -0.98 10.42
N TYR A 41 -10.39 -0.49 9.24
CA TYR A 41 -10.60 -1.18 7.97
C TYR A 41 -9.27 -1.61 7.35
N VAL A 42 -9.26 -2.81 6.79
CA VAL A 42 -8.12 -3.32 6.01
C VAL A 42 -8.46 -3.26 4.53
N ILE A 43 -7.54 -2.75 3.72
CA ILE A 43 -7.71 -2.62 2.28
C ILE A 43 -6.58 -3.31 1.54
N GLU A 44 -6.90 -3.89 0.39
CA GLU A 44 -5.95 -4.43 -0.57
C GLU A 44 -5.95 -3.55 -1.82
N THR A 45 -4.79 -3.02 -2.19
CA THR A 45 -4.65 -2.13 -3.35
C THR A 45 -3.48 -2.52 -4.24
N ARG A 46 -3.42 -1.92 -5.43
CA ARG A 46 -2.32 -2.11 -6.38
C ARG A 46 -1.09 -1.34 -5.96
N ASP A 47 0.05 -1.99 -6.13
CA ASP A 47 1.38 -1.36 -6.07
C ASP A 47 2.31 -2.09 -7.06
N PRO A 48 2.51 -1.55 -8.28
CA PRO A 48 3.37 -2.18 -9.30
C PRO A 48 4.82 -2.41 -8.86
N LEU A 49 5.28 -1.72 -7.81
CA LEU A 49 6.64 -1.85 -7.27
C LEU A 49 6.73 -2.92 -6.18
N ALA A 50 5.61 -3.43 -5.67
CA ALA A 50 5.56 -4.55 -4.72
C ALA A 50 5.80 -5.91 -5.43
N THR A 51 6.93 -6.06 -6.10
CA THR A 51 7.24 -7.21 -6.97
C THR A 51 7.62 -8.50 -6.23
N GLY A 52 7.82 -8.43 -4.90
CA GLY A 52 8.14 -9.58 -4.06
C GLY A 52 6.98 -10.55 -3.87
N GLU A 53 7.20 -11.58 -3.05
CA GLU A 53 6.11 -12.46 -2.60
C GLU A 53 5.53 -11.95 -1.28
N PRO A 54 4.20 -11.98 -1.10
CA PRO A 54 3.59 -11.62 0.18
C PRO A 54 4.02 -12.60 1.26
N ALA A 55 4.21 -12.08 2.48
CA ALA A 55 4.57 -12.90 3.63
C ALA A 55 3.47 -13.90 3.98
N VAL A 56 2.21 -13.49 3.81
CA VAL A 56 1.02 -14.31 4.03
C VAL A 56 0.24 -14.47 2.74
N LYS A 57 -0.17 -15.70 2.42
CA LYS A 57 -1.05 -15.98 1.29
C LYS A 57 -2.51 -15.83 1.68
N GLY A 58 -3.34 -15.35 0.75
CA GLY A 58 -4.79 -15.27 0.92
C GLY A 58 -5.19 -14.23 1.96
N TRP A 59 -4.78 -12.98 1.73
CA TRP A 59 -5.17 -11.85 2.58
C TRP A 59 -6.69 -11.75 2.72
N GLN A 60 -7.10 -11.24 3.88
CA GLN A 60 -8.50 -10.91 4.16
C GLN A 60 -8.59 -9.40 4.35
N ALA A 61 -9.06 -8.70 3.32
CA ALA A 61 -9.33 -7.28 3.35
C ALA A 61 -10.84 -7.02 3.48
N ASP A 62 -11.23 -5.87 4.04
CA ASP A 62 -12.59 -5.35 3.97
C ASP A 62 -12.88 -4.78 2.56
N TRP A 63 -11.88 -4.17 1.93
CA TRP A 63 -11.99 -3.58 0.59
C TRP A 63 -10.86 -4.04 -0.33
N ILE A 64 -11.20 -4.38 -1.57
CA ILE A 64 -10.23 -4.80 -2.59
C ILE A 64 -10.36 -3.88 -3.80
N TYR A 65 -9.25 -3.33 -4.25
CA TYR A 65 -9.19 -2.65 -5.54
C TYR A 65 -9.15 -3.69 -6.66
N VAL A 66 -10.18 -3.69 -7.50
CA VAL A 66 -10.33 -4.59 -8.65
C VAL A 66 -10.19 -3.78 -9.93
N ASP A 67 -9.42 -4.32 -10.84
CA ASP A 67 -9.07 -3.65 -12.08
C ASP A 67 -10.06 -3.97 -13.17
N GLU A 68 -10.52 -2.92 -13.84
CA GLU A 68 -11.36 -3.08 -15.01
C GLU A 68 -10.49 -2.98 -16.27
N VAL A 69 -11.04 -3.47 -17.39
CA VAL A 69 -10.37 -3.37 -18.68
C VAL A 69 -10.26 -1.89 -19.06
N GLY A 70 -9.05 -1.33 -18.97
CA GLY A 70 -8.76 0.07 -19.29
C GLY A 70 -7.84 0.73 -18.25
N HIS A 71 -8.07 2.02 -17.99
CA HIS A 71 -7.36 2.81 -16.97
C HIS A 71 -8.19 3.05 -15.70
N THR A 72 -9.28 2.29 -15.53
CA THR A 72 -10.19 2.42 -14.40
C THR A 72 -10.20 1.13 -13.59
N GLY A 73 -10.46 1.27 -12.30
CA GLY A 73 -10.68 0.17 -11.39
C GLY A 73 -11.63 0.65 -10.30
N GLN A 74 -12.18 -0.29 -9.56
CA GLN A 74 -13.21 -0.04 -8.56
C GLN A 74 -12.89 -0.70 -7.23
N TRP A 75 -13.42 -0.12 -6.17
CA TRP A 75 -13.37 -0.68 -4.84
C TRP A 75 -14.54 -1.63 -4.62
N GLU A 76 -14.23 -2.89 -4.34
CA GLU A 76 -15.20 -3.93 -4.03
C GLU A 76 -15.18 -4.25 -2.53
N PRO A 77 -16.34 -4.18 -1.84
CA PRO A 77 -16.42 -4.58 -0.45
C PRO A 77 -16.48 -6.11 -0.34
N THR A 78 -15.74 -6.71 0.59
CA THR A 78 -15.76 -8.17 0.80
C THR A 78 -16.96 -8.65 1.63
N ARG A 79 -17.66 -7.73 2.28
CA ARG A 79 -18.88 -7.98 3.06
C ARG A 79 -19.86 -6.82 3.01
N SER A 80 -21.14 -7.11 3.26
CA SER A 80 -22.19 -6.09 3.31
C SER A 80 -22.05 -5.20 4.55
N GLY A 81 -22.52 -3.95 4.42
CA GLY A 81 -22.55 -2.99 5.54
C GLY A 81 -21.25 -2.22 5.78
N LEU A 82 -20.21 -2.43 4.96
CA LEU A 82 -19.01 -1.60 5.01
C LEU A 82 -19.30 -0.17 4.55
N PRO A 83 -18.85 0.86 5.30
CA PRO A 83 -19.05 2.24 4.89
C PRO A 83 -18.17 2.56 3.68
N ARG A 84 -18.67 3.41 2.79
CA ARG A 84 -17.93 3.89 1.61
C ARG A 84 -16.86 4.93 1.96
N GLU A 85 -17.02 5.60 3.09
CA GLU A 85 -16.15 6.66 3.58
C GLU A 85 -16.01 6.51 5.09
N TRP A 86 -14.81 6.76 5.61
CA TRP A 86 -14.52 6.79 7.04
C TRP A 86 -13.40 7.79 7.34
N SER A 87 -13.35 8.27 8.57
CA SER A 87 -12.26 9.14 9.05
C SER A 87 -11.12 8.31 9.61
N THR A 88 -9.89 8.79 9.43
CA THR A 88 -8.66 8.15 9.89
C THR A 88 -7.71 9.24 10.39
N VAL A 89 -6.90 8.94 11.40
CA VAL A 89 -5.83 9.85 11.84
C VAL A 89 -4.49 9.37 11.32
N VAL A 90 -3.72 10.22 10.66
CA VAL A 90 -2.37 9.90 10.19
C VAL A 90 -1.44 11.08 10.48
N ALA A 91 -0.38 10.82 11.21
CA ALA A 91 0.60 11.83 11.66
C ALA A 91 -0.07 12.99 12.41
N GLY A 92 -1.08 12.68 13.23
CA GLY A 92 -1.87 13.66 13.98
C GLY A 92 -2.85 14.49 13.15
N VAL A 93 -3.04 14.19 11.87
CA VAL A 93 -4.02 14.84 10.98
C VAL A 93 -5.21 13.92 10.74
N THR A 94 -6.43 14.46 10.75
CA THR A 94 -7.68 13.74 10.44
C THR A 94 -8.17 14.07 9.03
#